data_AF-A0A1Y1KED1-F1
#
_entry.id   AF-A0A1Y1KED1-F1
#
_cell.length_a   1.000
_cell.length_b   1.000
_cell.length_c   1.000
_cell.angle_alpha   90.00
_cell.angle_beta   90.00
_cell.angle_gamma   90.00
#
_symmetry.space_group_name_H-M   'P 1'
#
loop_
_entity.id
_entity.type
_entity.pdbx_description
1 polymer ?
#
loop_
_entity_poly.entity_id
_entity_poly.type
_entity_poly.pdbx_seq_one_letter_code
_entity_poly.pdbx_strand_id
1 'polypeptide(L)'
;YVMGFVLADQQGWLADKTHFSDTVVLHNFENLRNAVNSGEADFFMWEHFTSKKYYDAGEIRRVGEIYTPWSSWKIVASTKLTKSGDARVKTLFEKLDRGTKHFNEHQDEAVEYISTELGYTEPDAREWLKTVKFPAHTEGVKDEVVRNCVSVLRKAGVLVEGKGL
;
A
#
# COMPACT_ATOMS: atom_id res chain seq x y z
N TYR A 1 1.18 6.33 -10.72
CA TYR A 1 0.49 5.67 -11.84
C TYR A 1 0.54 4.13 -11.80
N VAL A 2 1.44 3.49 -11.05
CA VAL A 2 1.59 2.01 -11.01
C VAL A 2 0.28 1.24 -10.77
N MET A 3 -0.51 1.61 -9.76
CA MET A 3 -1.74 0.88 -9.45
C MET A 3 -2.82 1.01 -10.54
N GLY A 4 -2.85 2.14 -11.26
CA GLY A 4 -3.74 2.30 -12.42
C GLY A 4 -3.37 1.33 -13.54
N PHE A 5 -2.07 1.10 -13.74
CA PHE A 5 -1.58 0.08 -14.67
C PHE A 5 -1.96 -1.34 -14.21
N VAL A 6 -1.80 -1.66 -12.92
CA VAL A 6 -2.19 -2.98 -12.38
C VAL A 6 -3.68 -3.24 -12.59
N LEU A 7 -4.52 -2.23 -12.34
CA LEU A 7 -5.96 -2.32 -12.61
C LEU A 7 -6.21 -2.59 -14.10
N ALA A 8 -5.57 -1.85 -15.00
CA ALA A 8 -5.69 -2.05 -16.43
C ALA A 8 -5.25 -3.46 -16.89
N ASP A 9 -4.17 -4.01 -16.32
CA ASP A 9 -3.73 -5.40 -16.59
C ASP A 9 -4.78 -6.41 -16.15
N GLN A 10 -5.31 -6.26 -14.92
CA GLN A 10 -6.33 -7.16 -14.36
C GLN A 10 -7.64 -7.16 -15.15
N GLN A 11 -8.00 -6.02 -15.75
CA GLN A 11 -9.20 -5.87 -16.57
C GLN A 11 -8.95 -6.17 -18.06
N GLY A 12 -7.71 -6.52 -18.44
CA GLY A 12 -7.34 -6.79 -19.84
C GLY A 12 -7.25 -5.55 -20.74
N TRP A 13 -7.34 -4.34 -20.18
CA TRP A 13 -7.38 -3.09 -20.93
C TRP A 13 -6.07 -2.74 -21.64
N LEU A 14 -4.96 -3.36 -21.22
CA LEU A 14 -3.65 -3.15 -21.85
C LEU A 14 -3.58 -3.71 -23.27
N ALA A 15 -4.42 -4.69 -23.61
CA ALA A 15 -4.42 -5.34 -24.92
C ALA A 15 -4.98 -4.42 -26.04
N ASP A 16 -5.91 -3.54 -25.69
CA ASP A 16 -6.68 -2.78 -26.68
C ASP A 16 -6.01 -1.49 -27.18
N LYS A 17 -4.80 -1.16 -26.69
CA LYS A 17 -4.10 0.13 -26.97
C LYS A 17 -4.99 1.36 -26.78
N THR A 18 -6.11 1.21 -26.08
CA THR A 18 -7.08 2.26 -25.82
C THR A 18 -6.43 3.27 -24.89
N HIS A 19 -6.40 4.51 -25.39
CA HIS A 19 -5.65 5.61 -24.84
C HIS A 19 -6.21 6.00 -23.47
N PHE A 20 -5.57 5.55 -22.40
CA PHE A 20 -5.68 6.25 -21.12
C PHE A 20 -5.10 7.65 -21.33
N SER A 21 -5.81 8.67 -20.86
CA SER A 21 -5.25 10.02 -20.72
C SER A 21 -3.98 9.95 -19.87
N ASP A 22 -3.03 10.84 -20.16
CA ASP A 22 -1.82 10.94 -19.35
C ASP A 22 -2.17 11.20 -17.89
N THR A 23 -1.42 10.60 -16.97
CA THR A 23 -1.68 10.79 -15.55
C THR A 23 -1.37 12.23 -15.13
N VAL A 24 -2.34 12.90 -14.51
CA VAL A 24 -2.16 14.24 -13.95
C VAL A 24 -1.43 14.18 -12.60
N VAL A 25 -0.40 15.01 -12.43
CA VAL A 25 0.36 15.08 -11.17
C VAL A 25 -0.31 16.09 -10.23
N LEU A 26 -0.99 15.56 -9.21
CA LEU A 26 -1.79 16.36 -8.28
C LEU A 26 -1.12 16.55 -6.91
N HIS A 27 0.04 15.94 -6.69
CA HIS A 27 0.92 16.07 -5.51
C HIS A 27 0.39 15.58 -4.16
N ASN A 28 -0.85 15.91 -3.79
CA ASN A 28 -1.39 15.63 -2.45
C ASN A 28 -2.83 15.12 -2.53
N PHE A 29 -3.32 14.60 -1.40
CA PHE A 29 -4.63 13.98 -1.33
C PHE A 29 -5.79 14.97 -1.52
N GLU A 30 -5.64 16.23 -1.10
CA GLU A 30 -6.66 17.25 -1.31
C GLU A 30 -6.87 17.57 -2.78
N ASN A 31 -5.79 17.76 -3.53
CA ASN A 31 -5.83 17.99 -4.96
C ASN A 31 -6.42 16.79 -5.72
N LEU A 32 -6.15 15.55 -5.27
CA LEU A 32 -6.79 14.35 -5.84
C LEU A 32 -8.33 14.40 -5.72
N ARG A 33 -8.85 14.84 -4.57
CA ARG A 33 -10.30 14.98 -4.36
C ARG A 33 -10.89 16.13 -5.17
N ASN A 34 -10.18 17.26 -5.28
CA ASN A 34 -10.61 18.40 -6.08
C ASN A 34 -10.62 18.09 -7.59
N ALA A 35 -9.65 17.31 -8.09
CA ALA A 35 -9.52 16.99 -9.50
C ALA A 35 -10.70 16.15 -10.04
N VAL A 36 -11.20 15.19 -9.25
CA VAL A 36 -12.37 14.38 -9.67
C VAL A 36 -13.68 15.15 -9.67
N ASN A 37 -13.76 16.23 -8.88
CA ASN A 37 -14.93 17.11 -8.83
C ASN A 37 -14.90 18.18 -9.94
N SER A 38 -13.70 18.58 -10.38
CA SER A 38 -13.50 19.57 -11.46
C SER A 38 -13.41 18.96 -12.86
N GLY A 39 -13.22 17.64 -12.96
CA GLY A 39 -13.02 16.94 -14.23
C GLY A 39 -11.57 16.97 -14.73
N GLU A 40 -10.61 17.44 -13.92
CA GLU A 40 -9.18 17.36 -14.22
C GLU A 40 -8.67 15.90 -14.19
N ALA A 41 -9.31 15.04 -13.40
CA ALA A 41 -9.04 13.60 -13.38
C ALA A 41 -10.36 12.81 -13.35
N ASP A 42 -10.43 11.71 -14.11
CA ASP A 42 -11.62 10.85 -14.14
C ASP A 42 -11.80 10.05 -12.83
N PHE A 43 -10.69 9.60 -12.25
CA PHE A 43 -10.63 8.93 -10.96
C PHE A 43 -9.22 9.00 -10.37
N PHE A 44 -9.10 8.74 -9.07
CA PHE A 44 -7.82 8.45 -8.43
C PHE A 44 -7.92 7.19 -7.57
N MET A 45 -6.77 6.67 -7.15
CA MET A 45 -6.68 5.49 -6.28
C MET A 45 -5.96 5.88 -5.00
N TRP A 46 -6.55 5.54 -3.86
CA TRP A 46 -5.98 5.83 -2.55
C TRP A 46 -6.38 4.76 -1.53
N GLU A 47 -5.76 4.78 -0.35
CA GLU A 47 -6.05 3.84 0.72
C GLU A 47 -7.50 4.00 1.22
N HIS A 48 -8.18 2.87 1.45
CA HIS A 48 -9.62 2.79 1.71
C HIS A 48 -10.03 3.55 2.97
N PHE A 49 -9.40 3.26 4.10
CA PHE A 49 -9.78 3.83 5.39
C PHE A 49 -9.47 5.33 5.47
N THR A 50 -8.40 5.77 4.82
CA THR A 50 -8.03 7.19 4.67
C THR A 50 -9.05 7.97 3.84
N SER A 51 -9.66 7.30 2.85
CA SER A 51 -10.64 7.92 1.94
C SER A 51 -12.07 7.87 2.47
N LYS A 52 -12.34 7.00 3.45
CA LYS A 52 -13.69 6.68 3.93
C LYS A 52 -14.50 7.88 4.40
N LYS A 53 -13.92 8.69 5.28
CA LYS A 53 -14.58 9.90 5.77
C LYS A 53 -15.02 10.87 4.67
N TYR A 54 -14.32 10.91 3.53
CA TYR A 54 -14.62 11.82 2.43
C TYR A 54 -15.75 11.30 1.54
N TYR A 55 -15.84 9.99 1.31
CA TYR A 55 -16.99 9.44 0.58
C TYR A 55 -18.23 9.35 1.46
N ASP A 56 -18.09 9.09 2.76
CA ASP A 56 -19.20 9.11 3.72
C ASP A 56 -19.80 10.53 3.82
N ALA A 57 -18.97 11.57 3.69
CA ALA A 57 -19.39 12.97 3.63
C ALA A 57 -19.93 13.41 2.25
N GLY A 58 -19.85 12.56 1.22
CA GLY A 58 -20.27 12.89 -0.14
C GLY A 58 -19.31 13.80 -0.92
N GLU A 59 -18.11 14.06 -0.41
CA GLU A 59 -17.09 14.89 -1.08
C GLU A 59 -16.49 14.19 -2.32
N ILE A 60 -16.40 12.86 -2.28
CA ILE A 60 -15.96 12.00 -3.38
C ILE A 60 -16.85 10.76 -3.48
N ARG A 61 -16.86 10.10 -4.64
CA ARG A 61 -17.64 8.88 -4.88
C ARG A 61 -16.73 7.65 -4.96
N ARG A 62 -17.02 6.61 -4.17
CA ARG A 62 -16.34 5.30 -4.28
C ARG A 62 -16.82 4.58 -5.53
N VAL A 63 -15.89 4.21 -6.42
CA VAL A 63 -16.18 3.48 -7.67
C VAL A 63 -15.74 2.02 -7.66
N GLY A 64 -14.86 1.62 -6.73
CA GLY A 64 -14.37 0.26 -6.62
C GLY A 64 -13.21 0.12 -5.64
N GLU A 65 -12.60 -1.06 -5.64
CA GLU A 65 -11.40 -1.36 -4.87
C GLU A 65 -10.50 -2.34 -5.64
N ILE A 66 -9.21 -2.31 -5.33
CA ILE A 66 -8.23 -3.24 -5.85
C ILE A 66 -7.21 -3.53 -4.75
N TYR A 67 -6.89 -4.81 -4.60
CA TYR A 67 -5.83 -5.24 -3.68
C TYR A 67 -4.48 -5.20 -4.40
N THR A 68 -3.45 -4.76 -3.69
CA THR A 68 -2.08 -4.88 -4.21
C THR A 68 -1.76 -6.36 -4.40
N PRO A 69 -1.16 -6.76 -5.54
CA PRO A 69 -0.85 -8.17 -5.78
C PRO A 69 0.36 -8.66 -4.96
N TRP A 70 0.98 -7.76 -4.18
CA TRP A 70 2.02 -8.04 -3.20
C TRP A 70 1.63 -7.53 -1.82
N SER A 71 2.32 -8.01 -0.80
CA SER A 71 2.18 -7.50 0.57
C SER A 71 2.51 -6.01 0.64
N SER A 72 1.68 -5.25 1.34
CA SER A 72 1.66 -3.78 1.37
C SER A 72 2.89 -3.12 1.99
N TRP A 73 3.59 -3.79 2.91
CA TRP A 73 4.72 -3.21 3.65
C TRP A 73 6.01 -4.04 3.55
N LYS A 74 7.16 -3.35 3.56
CA LYS A 74 8.51 -3.93 3.54
C LYS A 74 9.46 -3.19 4.45
N ILE A 75 10.36 -3.93 5.08
CA ILE A 75 11.51 -3.41 5.82
C ILE A 75 12.71 -3.48 4.87
N VAL A 76 13.37 -2.35 4.65
CA VAL A 76 14.54 -2.25 3.78
C VAL A 76 15.71 -1.65 4.55
N ALA A 77 16.92 -2.13 4.26
CA ALA A 77 18.15 -1.65 4.87
C ALA A 77 19.19 -1.35 3.80
N SER A 78 20.10 -0.41 4.08
CA SER A 78 21.24 -0.14 3.21
C SER A 78 22.10 -1.38 3.05
N THR A 79 22.57 -1.67 1.83
CA THR A 79 23.49 -2.78 1.56
C THR A 79 24.81 -2.66 2.31
N LYS A 80 25.21 -1.45 2.76
CA LYS A 80 26.38 -1.26 3.63
C LYS A 80 26.19 -1.88 5.01
N LEU A 81 24.95 -1.89 5.52
CA LEU A 81 24.61 -2.41 6.85
C LEU A 81 24.53 -3.94 6.87
N THR A 82 24.11 -4.55 5.75
CA THR A 82 23.84 -5.99 5.68
C THR A 82 25.07 -6.83 5.33
N LYS A 83 26.05 -6.27 4.63
CA LYS A 83 27.29 -7.00 4.25
C LYS A 83 28.10 -7.52 5.44
N SER A 84 28.01 -6.86 6.60
CA SER A 84 28.78 -7.22 7.79
C SER A 84 27.98 -8.03 8.83
N GLY A 85 26.70 -8.32 8.59
CA GLY A 85 25.86 -9.03 9.56
C GLY A 85 25.68 -8.25 10.86
N ASP A 86 25.19 -7.01 10.77
CA ASP A 86 25.01 -6.14 11.95
C ASP A 86 23.99 -6.72 12.95
N ALA A 87 24.47 -7.06 14.16
CA ALA A 87 23.67 -7.64 15.22
C ALA A 87 22.45 -6.76 15.59
N ARG A 88 22.53 -5.45 15.40
CA ARG A 88 21.41 -4.52 15.68
C ARG A 88 20.23 -4.76 14.74
N VAL A 89 20.49 -5.19 13.50
CA VAL A 89 19.43 -5.52 12.53
C VAL A 89 18.68 -6.77 12.99
N LYS A 90 19.40 -7.78 13.45
CA LYS A 90 18.78 -8.99 14.02
C LYS A 90 17.94 -8.64 15.26
N THR A 91 18.48 -7.84 16.18
CA THR A 91 17.74 -7.38 17.36
C THR A 91 16.50 -6.56 16.97
N LEU A 92 16.55 -5.76 15.90
CA LEU A 92 15.38 -5.03 15.40
C LEU A 92 14.28 -6.01 14.99
N PHE A 93 14.59 -7.01 14.17
CA PHE A 93 13.61 -8.02 13.75
C PHE A 93 13.03 -8.81 14.92
N GLU A 94 13.87 -9.24 15.87
CA GLU A 94 13.40 -9.90 17.10
C GLU A 94 12.43 -9.01 17.90
N LYS A 95 12.69 -7.70 17.97
CA LYS A 95 11.80 -6.75 18.64
C LYS A 95 10.49 -6.54 17.87
N LEU A 96 10.55 -6.46 16.55
CA LEU A 96 9.37 -6.32 15.70
C LEU A 96 8.49 -7.57 15.77
N ASP A 97 9.06 -8.76 15.71
CA ASP A 97 8.32 -10.03 15.85
C ASP A 97 7.57 -10.10 17.19
N ARG A 98 8.21 -9.66 18.28
CA ARG A 98 7.54 -9.55 19.59
C ARG A 98 6.42 -8.52 19.59
N GLY A 99 6.63 -7.36 18.95
CA GLY A 99 5.60 -6.33 18.79
C GLY A 99 4.40 -6.84 17.99
N THR A 100 4.64 -7.53 16.88
CA THR A 100 3.59 -8.17 16.07
C THR A 100 2.85 -9.22 16.88
N LYS A 101 3.56 -10.07 17.63
CA LYS A 101 2.93 -11.05 18.52
C LYS A 101 2.02 -10.36 19.55
N HIS A 102 2.54 -9.35 20.24
CA HIS A 102 1.79 -8.60 21.24
C HIS A 102 0.54 -7.95 20.62
N PHE A 103 0.67 -7.27 19.48
CA PHE A 103 -0.46 -6.69 18.74
C PHE A 103 -1.55 -7.74 18.42
N ASN A 104 -1.15 -8.92 17.95
CA ASN A 104 -2.11 -9.99 17.62
C ASN A 104 -2.82 -10.55 18.86
N GLU A 105 -2.17 -10.53 20.02
CA GLU A 105 -2.72 -11.00 21.30
C GLU A 105 -3.55 -9.92 22.03
N HIS A 106 -3.36 -8.63 21.72
CA HIS A 106 -3.93 -7.49 22.44
C HIS A 106 -4.63 -6.51 21.47
N GLN A 107 -5.55 -7.03 20.66
CA GLN A 107 -6.22 -6.24 19.63
C GLN A 107 -7.06 -5.07 20.16
N ASP A 108 -7.63 -5.19 21.36
CA ASP A 108 -8.40 -4.08 21.96
C ASP A 108 -7.52 -2.88 22.33
N GLU A 109 -6.30 -3.12 22.84
CA GLU A 109 -5.31 -2.06 23.11
C GLU A 109 -4.90 -1.36 21.80
N ALA A 110 -4.76 -2.14 20.71
CA ALA A 110 -4.47 -1.58 19.40
C ALA A 110 -5.62 -0.70 18.88
N VAL A 111 -6.87 -1.12 19.06
CA VAL A 111 -8.05 -0.32 18.69
C VAL A 111 -8.09 0.98 19.46
N GLU A 112 -7.86 0.94 20.78
CA GLU A 112 -7.82 2.13 21.62
C GLU A 112 -6.76 3.10 21.08
N TYR A 113 -5.51 2.67 20.94
CA TYR A 113 -4.42 3.49 20.42
C TYR A 113 -4.71 4.09 19.04
N ILE A 114 -5.22 3.29 18.09
CA ILE A 114 -5.52 3.77 16.74
C ILE A 114 -6.63 4.83 16.77
N SER A 115 -7.62 4.65 17.63
CA SER A 115 -8.77 5.55 17.71
C SER A 115 -8.49 6.87 18.44
N THR A 116 -7.56 6.86 19.40
CA THR A 116 -7.22 8.05 20.20
C THR A 116 -6.05 8.83 19.62
N GLU A 117 -5.05 8.15 19.04
CA GLU A 117 -3.78 8.79 18.64
C GLU A 117 -3.67 9.03 17.12
N LEU A 118 -4.37 8.24 16.30
CA LEU A 118 -4.19 8.25 14.83
C LEU A 118 -5.37 8.86 14.06
N GLY A 119 -6.43 9.30 14.77
CA GLY A 119 -7.57 10.01 14.18
C GLY A 119 -8.54 9.13 13.40
N TYR A 120 -8.57 7.82 13.67
CA TYR A 120 -9.58 6.90 13.17
C TYR A 120 -10.70 6.72 14.20
N THR A 121 -11.90 6.34 13.77
CA THR A 121 -12.97 5.99 14.72
C THR A 121 -12.75 4.57 15.26
N GLU A 122 -13.21 4.27 16.47
CA GLU A 122 -13.14 2.90 17.01
C GLU A 122 -13.81 1.87 16.08
N PRO A 123 -15.01 2.11 15.51
CA PRO A 123 -15.61 1.18 14.55
C PRO A 123 -14.75 0.95 13.30
N ASP A 124 -14.16 2.01 12.72
CA ASP A 124 -13.30 1.87 11.54
C ASP A 124 -12.01 1.11 11.88
N ALA A 125 -11.42 1.34 13.07
CA ALA A 125 -10.24 0.61 13.54
C ALA A 125 -10.52 -0.89 13.73
N ARG A 126 -11.68 -1.25 14.28
CA ARG A 126 -12.12 -2.65 14.41
C ARG A 126 -12.37 -3.32 13.07
N GLU A 127 -12.89 -2.58 12.09
CA GLU A 127 -13.07 -3.11 10.74
C GLU A 127 -11.71 -3.34 10.05
N TRP A 128 -10.78 -2.40 10.20
CA TRP A 128 -9.42 -2.53 9.70
C TRP A 128 -8.71 -3.77 10.26
N LEU A 129 -8.88 -4.08 11.56
CA LEU A 129 -8.29 -5.27 12.19
C LEU A 129 -8.70 -6.59 11.54
N LYS A 130 -9.89 -6.67 10.93
CA LYS A 130 -10.34 -7.87 10.22
C LYS A 130 -9.57 -8.10 8.91
N THR A 131 -8.95 -7.06 8.38
CA THR A 131 -8.28 -7.07 7.07
C THR A 131 -6.76 -7.16 7.17
N VAL A 132 -6.18 -6.65 8.27
CA VAL A 132 -4.74 -6.59 8.44
C VAL A 132 -4.16 -7.94 8.86
N LYS A 133 -3.01 -8.30 8.29
CA LYS A 133 -2.23 -9.45 8.71
C LYS A 133 -0.75 -9.12 8.71
N PHE A 134 -0.16 -9.06 9.90
CA PHE A 134 1.29 -8.96 10.07
C PHE A 134 1.95 -10.35 9.96
N PRO A 135 3.19 -10.44 9.44
CA PRO A 135 3.90 -11.71 9.37
C PRO A 135 4.35 -12.16 10.76
N ALA A 136 4.34 -13.46 11.02
CA ALA A 136 4.86 -14.01 12.29
C ALA A 136 6.38 -13.78 12.43
N HIS A 137 7.10 -13.71 11.31
CA HIS A 137 8.52 -13.40 11.23
C HIS A 137 8.74 -12.30 10.21
N THR A 138 9.32 -11.19 10.66
CA THR A 138 9.54 -9.97 9.87
C THR A 138 10.85 -10.00 9.09
N GLU A 139 11.82 -10.83 9.48
CA GLU A 139 13.08 -10.99 8.77
C GLU A 139 12.89 -11.75 7.45
N GLY A 140 13.43 -11.19 6.37
CA GLY A 140 13.42 -11.79 5.05
C GLY A 140 12.14 -11.55 4.25
N VAL A 141 12.20 -11.94 2.99
CA VAL A 141 11.06 -11.87 2.07
C VAL A 141 11.11 -13.09 1.16
N LYS A 142 9.93 -13.65 0.86
CA LYS A 142 9.84 -14.70 -0.16
C LYS A 142 10.28 -14.13 -1.50
N ASP A 143 11.24 -14.78 -2.13
CA ASP A 143 11.81 -14.40 -3.42
C ASP A 143 10.73 -14.27 -4.52
N GLU A 144 9.70 -15.12 -4.46
CA GLU A 144 8.50 -15.00 -5.31
C GLU A 144 7.80 -13.64 -5.20
N VAL A 145 7.69 -13.06 -4.00
CA VAL A 145 7.06 -11.74 -3.81
C VAL A 145 7.87 -10.65 -4.53
N VAL A 146 9.20 -10.75 -4.46
CA VAL A 146 10.10 -9.80 -5.15
C VAL A 146 9.98 -9.96 -6.66
N ARG A 147 10.06 -11.20 -7.17
CA ARG A 147 9.93 -11.48 -8.60
C ARG A 147 8.58 -11.05 -9.18
N ASN A 148 7.48 -11.32 -8.47
CA ASN A 148 6.14 -10.94 -8.91
C ASN A 148 6.02 -9.41 -8.96
N CYS A 149 6.51 -8.70 -7.95
CA CYS A 149 6.54 -7.23 -7.95
C CYS A 149 7.35 -6.68 -9.13
N VAL A 150 8.57 -7.17 -9.34
CA VAL A 150 9.43 -6.76 -10.47
C VAL A 150 8.77 -7.04 -11.82
N SER A 151 8.14 -8.21 -11.98
CA SER A 151 7.43 -8.59 -13.21
C SER A 151 6.30 -7.62 -13.54
N VAL A 152 5.45 -7.29 -12.56
CA VAL A 152 4.36 -6.33 -12.73
C VAL A 152 4.89 -4.92 -13.03
N LEU A 153 5.93 -4.46 -12.32
CA LEU A 153 6.53 -3.15 -12.57
C LEU A 153 7.20 -3.07 -13.96
N ARG A 154 7.76 -4.17 -14.46
CA ARG A 154 8.30 -4.26 -15.83
C ARG A 154 7.18 -4.22 -16.87
N LYS A 155 6.10 -4.99 -16.68
CA LYS A 155 4.91 -4.90 -17.53
C LYS A 155 4.37 -3.47 -17.57
N ALA A 156 4.37 -2.79 -16.42
CA ALA A 156 3.95 -1.39 -16.28
C ALA A 156 4.88 -0.35 -16.92
N GLY A 157 6.02 -0.78 -17.50
CA GLY A 157 7.03 0.14 -18.04
C GLY A 157 7.73 1.00 -16.98
N VAL A 158 7.51 0.71 -15.70
CA VAL A 158 8.12 1.44 -14.56
C VAL A 158 9.56 1.01 -14.36
N LEU A 159 9.84 -0.29 -14.55
CA LEU A 159 11.18 -0.85 -14.52
C LEU A 159 11.57 -1.34 -15.91
N VAL A 160 12.80 -1.04 -16.32
CA VAL A 160 13.39 -1.56 -17.55
C VAL A 160 14.42 -2.61 -17.17
N GLU A 161 14.42 -3.75 -17.85
CA GLU A 161 15.42 -4.78 -17.63
C GLU A 161 16.84 -4.22 -17.87
N GLY A 162 17.75 -4.45 -16.91
CA GLY A 162 19.11 -3.90 -16.95
C GLY A 162 19.24 -2.42 -16.54
N LYS A 163 18.16 -1.75 -16.08
CA LYS A 163 18.23 -0.42 -15.45
C LYS A 163 17.62 -0.45 -14.05
N GLY A 164 18.40 -0.13 -13.02
CA GLY A 164 17.91 0.03 -11.64
C GLY A 164 18.33 -1.05 -10.64
N LEU A 165 19.17 -2.00 -11.06
CA LEU A 165 20.07 -2.82 -10.23
C LEU A 165 21.35 -3.08 -11.03
#